data_AF-D1A1I8-F1
#
_entry.id   AF-D1A1I8-F1
#
_cell.length_a   1.000
_cell.length_b   1.000
_cell.length_c   1.000
_cell.angle_alpha   90.00
_cell.angle_beta   90.00
_cell.angle_gamma   90.00
#
_symmetry.space_group_name_H-M   'P 1'
#
loop_
_entity.id
_entity.type
_entity.pdbx_description
1 polymer ?
#
loop_
_entity_poly.entity_id
_entity_poly.type
_entity_poly.pdbx_seq_one_letter_code
_entity_poly.pdbx_strand_id
1 'polypeptide(L)'
;MHDHSGVVPVTRECPLVCLGLSRHAANPLRFHLGSRATVGQVLRLWENDELQRVRGLGPRRIGEITTALVAAGFVLTPHGHR
;
A
#
# COMPACT_ATOMS: atom_id res chain seq x y z
N MET A 1 7.47 -29.84 -4.09
CA MET A 1 7.45 -29.08 -2.82
C MET A 1 8.33 -27.88 -3.05
N HIS A 2 7.76 -26.71 -3.37
CA HIS A 2 8.58 -25.51 -3.62
C HIS A 2 8.85 -24.79 -2.31
N ASP A 3 10.10 -24.98 -1.87
CA ASP A 3 10.79 -24.21 -0.86
C ASP A 3 10.75 -22.71 -1.19
N HIS A 4 9.95 -21.93 -0.45
CA HIS A 4 10.07 -20.46 -0.43
C HIS A 4 11.11 -20.07 0.62
N SER A 5 12.37 -20.43 0.39
CA SER A 5 13.50 -19.87 1.13
C SER A 5 13.56 -18.35 0.93
N GLY A 6 13.40 -17.59 2.02
CA GLY A 6 14.07 -16.30 2.17
C GLY A 6 13.34 -15.02 1.75
N VAL A 7 12.02 -15.04 1.48
CA VAL A 7 11.29 -13.78 1.28
C VAL A 7 11.02 -13.15 2.66
N VAL A 8 11.77 -12.09 2.98
CA VAL A 8 11.49 -11.28 4.17
C VAL A 8 10.05 -10.77 4.05
N PRO A 9 9.16 -11.10 5.00
CA PRO A 9 7.77 -10.69 4.92
C PRO A 9 7.68 -9.16 4.96
N VAL A 10 6.85 -8.60 4.08
CA VAL A 10 6.57 -7.17 4.12
C VAL A 10 5.72 -6.89 5.35
N THR A 11 6.24 -6.11 6.29
CA THR A 11 5.54 -5.72 7.52
C THR A 11 5.03 -4.29 7.42
N ARG A 12 4.21 -3.86 8.41
CA ARG A 12 3.71 -2.48 8.50
C ARG A 12 4.82 -1.44 8.69
N GLU A 13 5.97 -1.85 9.21
CA GLU A 13 7.12 -0.97 9.45
C GLU A 13 8.01 -0.84 8.22
N CYS A 14 7.84 -1.72 7.24
CA CYS A 14 8.57 -1.63 5.99
C CYS A 14 8.34 -0.27 5.32
N PRO A 15 9.38 0.33 4.71
CA PRO A 15 9.20 1.50 3.87
C PRO A 15 8.33 1.18 2.66
N LEU A 16 7.70 2.22 2.08
CA LEU A 16 6.81 2.09 0.93
C LEU A 16 7.42 1.32 -0.26
N VAL A 17 8.74 1.37 -0.41
CA VAL A 17 9.48 0.67 -1.47
C VAL A 17 9.31 -0.85 -1.42
N CYS A 18 9.03 -1.42 -0.25
CA CYS A 18 8.81 -2.86 -0.08
C CYS A 18 7.55 -3.37 -0.79
N LEU A 19 6.60 -2.50 -1.15
CA LEU A 19 5.41 -2.87 -1.92
C LEU A 19 5.65 -2.97 -3.43
N GLY A 20 6.83 -2.59 -3.93
CA GLY A 20 7.13 -2.69 -5.37
C GLY A 20 6.23 -1.82 -6.27
N LEU A 21 5.63 -0.76 -5.73
CA LEU A 21 4.74 0.14 -6.45
C LEU A 21 5.47 0.87 -7.59
N SER A 22 4.74 1.17 -8.67
CA SER A 22 5.24 2.08 -9.70
C SER A 22 5.47 3.47 -9.10
N ARG A 23 6.39 4.24 -9.72
CA ARG A 23 6.62 5.65 -9.36
C ARG A 23 5.33 6.49 -9.38
N HIS A 24 4.37 6.13 -10.21
CA HIS A 24 3.11 6.86 -10.37
C HIS A 24 2.13 6.62 -9.22
N ALA A 25 2.24 5.49 -8.51
CA ALA A 25 1.51 5.23 -7.28
C ALA A 25 2.32 5.66 -6.04
N ALA A 26 3.64 5.43 -6.04
CA ALA A 26 4.50 5.71 -4.89
C ALA A 26 4.75 7.21 -4.66
N ASN A 27 4.90 8.03 -5.71
CA ASN A 27 5.22 9.44 -5.55
C ASN A 27 4.09 10.25 -4.89
N PRO A 28 2.80 10.10 -5.29
CA PRO A 28 1.69 10.74 -4.57
C PRO A 28 1.65 10.38 -3.09
N LEU A 29 1.87 9.10 -2.76
CA LEU A 29 1.91 8.62 -1.37
C LEU A 29 3.07 9.26 -0.60
N ARG A 30 4.27 9.32 -1.17
CA ARG A 30 5.43 9.98 -0.56
C ARG A 30 5.23 11.49 -0.36
N PHE A 31 4.57 12.15 -1.31
CA PHE A 31 4.25 13.56 -1.19
C PHE A 31 3.25 13.81 -0.06
N HIS A 32 2.28 12.92 0.12
CA HIS A 32 1.24 13.04 1.14
C HIS A 32 1.71 12.62 2.54
N LEU A 33 2.41 11.49 2.66
CA LEU A 33 2.84 10.89 3.93
C LEU A 33 4.27 11.26 4.34
N GLY A 34 5.05 11.85 3.43
CA GLY A 34 6.46 12.16 3.62
C GLY A 34 7.42 11.13 3.01
N SER A 35 8.71 11.50 2.93
CA SER A 35 9.75 10.70 2.28
C SER A 35 10.02 9.35 2.96
N ARG A 36 9.70 9.23 4.25
CA ARG A 36 9.82 8.01 5.07
C ARG A 36 8.51 7.23 5.20
N ALA A 37 7.61 7.38 4.24
CA ALA A 37 6.32 6.69 4.25
C ALA A 37 6.49 5.17 4.41
N THR A 38 5.70 4.58 5.31
CA THR A 38 5.69 3.13 5.59
C THR A 38 4.45 2.45 5.02
N VAL A 39 4.52 1.13 4.86
CA VAL A 39 3.39 0.29 4.45
C VAL A 39 2.21 0.44 5.41
N GLY A 40 2.47 0.51 6.72
CA GLY A 40 1.45 0.71 7.74
C GLY A 40 0.69 2.04 7.59
N GLN A 41 1.36 3.11 7.16
CA GLN A 41 0.67 4.38 6.88
C GLN A 41 -0.24 4.28 5.64
N VAL A 42 0.19 3.56 4.60
CA VAL A 42 -0.65 3.32 3.42
C VAL A 42 -1.84 2.43 3.76
N LEU A 43 -1.63 1.39 4.57
CA LEU A 43 -2.71 0.55 5.10
C LEU A 43 -3.71 1.40 5.86
N ARG A 44 -3.28 2.33 6.72
CA ARG A 44 -4.20 3.24 7.39
C ARG A 44 -4.99 4.11 6.42
N LEU A 45 -4.36 4.65 5.38
CA LEU A 45 -5.11 5.40 4.35
C LEU A 45 -6.15 4.52 3.66
N TRP A 46 -5.81 3.26 3.39
CA TRP A 46 -6.76 2.30 2.81
C TRP A 46 -7.89 1.97 3.80
N GLU A 47 -7.55 1.71 5.06
CA GLU A 47 -8.44 1.38 6.17
C GLU A 47 -9.38 2.54 6.57
N ASN A 48 -9.07 3.78 6.19
CA ASN A 48 -9.94 4.93 6.46
C ASN A 48 -10.61 5.48 5.19
N ASP A 49 -10.47 4.76 4.05
CA ASP A 49 -10.95 5.20 2.74
C ASP A 49 -10.41 6.60 2.34
N GLU A 50 -9.16 6.89 2.72
CA GLU A 50 -8.49 8.18 2.49
C GLU A 50 -7.54 8.15 1.29
N LEU A 51 -7.30 6.99 0.67
CA LEU A 51 -6.48 6.90 -0.54
C LEU A 51 -7.05 7.78 -1.69
N GLN A 52 -8.36 7.91 -1.76
CA GLN A 52 -9.05 8.81 -2.71
C GLN A 52 -8.84 10.30 -2.41
N ARG A 53 -8.44 10.65 -1.19
CA ARG A 53 -8.12 12.03 -0.78
C ARG A 53 -6.67 12.40 -1.09
N VAL A 54 -5.82 11.41 -1.40
CA VAL A 54 -4.43 11.66 -1.79
C VAL A 54 -4.38 12.25 -3.19
N ARG A 55 -3.94 13.51 -3.27
CA ARG A 55 -3.80 14.23 -4.54
C ARG A 55 -2.90 13.44 -5.50
N GLY A 56 -3.43 13.16 -6.70
CA GLY A 56 -2.70 12.44 -7.75
C GLY A 56 -2.90 10.92 -7.76
N LEU A 57 -3.67 10.36 -6.81
CA LEU A 57 -4.13 8.98 -6.88
C LEU A 57 -5.52 8.91 -7.53
N GLY A 58 -5.52 8.55 -8.82
CA GLY A 58 -6.76 8.16 -9.51
C GLY A 58 -7.12 6.68 -9.27
N PRO A 59 -8.33 6.24 -9.65
CA PRO A 59 -8.84 4.88 -9.40
C PRO A 59 -7.87 3.77 -9.82
N ARG A 60 -7.20 3.94 -10.97
CA ARG A 60 -6.18 3.00 -11.46
C ARG A 60 -5.01 2.80 -10.49
N ARG A 61 -4.54 3.88 -9.84
CA ARG A 61 -3.38 3.82 -8.92
C ARG A 61 -3.82 3.29 -7.56
N ILE A 62 -5.03 3.61 -7.13
CA ILE A 62 -5.64 3.00 -5.94
C ILE A 62 -5.73 1.49 -6.12
N GLY A 63 -6.19 1.01 -7.28
CA GLY A 63 -6.22 -0.43 -7.60
C GLY A 63 -4.84 -1.09 -7.57
N GLU A 64 -3.80 -0.42 -8.09
CA GLU A 64 -2.40 -0.87 -7.99
C GLU A 64 -1.95 -1.01 -6.53
N ILE A 65 -2.21 0.00 -5.69
CA ILE A 65 -1.87 -0.01 -4.27
C ILE A 65 -2.58 -1.17 -3.55
N THR A 66 -3.88 -1.31 -3.76
CA THR A 66 -4.69 -2.41 -3.21
C THR A 66 -4.11 -3.78 -3.62
N THR A 67 -3.79 -3.95 -4.89
CA THR A 67 -3.21 -5.21 -5.41
C THR A 67 -1.86 -5.50 -4.76
N ALA A 68 -1.00 -4.50 -4.62
CA ALA A 68 0.31 -4.65 -3.99
C ALA A 68 0.21 -5.00 -2.50
N LEU A 69 -0.75 -4.41 -1.78
CA LEU A 69 -1.03 -4.75 -0.38
C LEU A 69 -1.49 -6.20 -0.22
N VAL A 70 -2.40 -6.68 -1.07
CA VAL A 70 -2.84 -8.08 -1.04
C VAL A 70 -1.69 -9.02 -1.41
N ALA A 71 -0.92 -8.70 -2.45
CA ALA A 71 0.24 -9.49 -2.87
C ALA A 71 1.33 -9.56 -1.78
N ALA A 72 1.45 -8.52 -0.95
CA ALA A 72 2.33 -8.48 0.22
C ALA A 72 1.77 -9.27 1.42
N GLY A 73 0.58 -9.86 1.31
CA GLY A 73 -0.03 -10.70 2.34
C GLY A 73 -0.96 -9.98 3.30
N PHE A 74 -1.30 -8.71 3.05
CA PHE A 74 -2.26 -7.98 3.89
C PHE A 74 -3.70 -8.33 3.52
N VAL A 75 -4.49 -8.70 4.52
CA VAL A 75 -5.93 -8.95 4.36
C VAL A 75 -6.66 -7.61 4.39
N LEU A 76 -7.32 -7.30 3.27
CA LEU A 76 -8.06 -6.06 3.07
C LEU A 76 -9.56 -6.34 3.23
N THR A 77 -10.15 -5.94 4.36
CA THR A 77 -11.60 -6.04 4.58
C THR A 77 -12.28 -4.76 4.09
N PRO A 78 -13.16 -4.83 3.06
CA PRO A 78 -13.87 -3.66 2.57
C PRO A 78 -14.62 -2.98 3.70
N HIS A 79 -14.59 -1.64 3.73
CA HIS A 79 -15.38 -0.86 4.67
C HIS A 79 -16.86 -1.13 4.40
N GLY A 80 -17.48 -1.89 5.28
CA GLY A 80 -18.93 -1.91 5.38
C GLY A 80 -19.36 -0.53 5.83
N HIS A 81 -19.90 0.26 4.90
CA HIS A 81 -20.63 1.49 5.22
C HIS A 81 -21.61 1.19 6.35
N ARG A 82 -21.40 1.79 7.52
CA ARG A 82 -22.39 1.89 8.59
C ARG A 82 -22.72 3.35 8.80
#